data_AF-A0A3B8XNF8-F1
#
_entry.id   AF-A0A3B8XNF8-F1
#
_cell.length_a   1.000
_cell.length_b   1.000
_cell.length_c   1.000
_cell.angle_alpha   90.00
_cell.angle_beta   90.00
_cell.angle_gamma   90.00
#
_symmetry.space_group_name_H-M   'P 1'
#
loop_
_entity.id
_entity.type
_entity.pdbx_description
1 polymer ?
#
loop_
_entity_poly.entity_id
_entity_poly.type
_entity_poly.pdbx_seq_one_letter_code
_entity_poly.pdbx_strand_id
1 'polypeptide(L)'
;MTLQIETFKNADLSHGWRPGNNAGGATLFKALGHPLTAPKGQALIAGLAKAGPVAIYDPSGTIGNFHAYYDLGRLDVAGYYVQRVEDLGSTFLGHEAKPVSEMRKSNAKAVLVLTFDAGKTLPSIKHVFPDGARIATLDDIRLPDDMLTNKSNYLDPMNFATNFALMREKKGANGHDGIHTRVASANYWGLHGAENPELWLCLFDEKGNQLAEWRETLPMAGAPFIIDSAEIRERFGLEDFTGSLFIHAVRIKGHDVVKYALDMYG
;
A
#
# COMPACT_ATOMS: atom_id res chain seq x y z
N MET A 1 16.15 -0.45 18.44
CA MET A 1 14.76 -0.21 17.98
C MET A 1 14.12 -1.57 17.81
N THR A 2 13.20 -1.92 18.69
CA THR A 2 12.46 -3.19 18.59
C THR A 2 11.28 -2.93 17.68
N LEU A 3 11.27 -3.54 16.49
CA LEU A 3 10.09 -3.53 15.62
C LEU A 3 8.96 -4.25 16.38
N GLN A 4 8.01 -3.50 16.94
CA GLN A 4 6.75 -4.05 17.42
C GLN A 4 5.91 -4.43 16.19
N ILE A 5 6.20 -5.59 15.62
CA ILE A 5 5.31 -6.21 14.64
C ILE A 5 4.21 -6.90 15.45
N GLU A 6 3.18 -6.15 15.83
CA GLU A 6 1.90 -6.79 16.14
C GLU A 6 1.34 -7.32 14.82
N THR A 7 1.52 -8.62 14.57
CA THR A 7 0.83 -9.29 13.46
C THR A 7 -0.65 -8.97 13.53
N PHE A 8 -1.21 -8.50 12.40
CA PHE A 8 -2.62 -8.19 12.22
C PHE A 8 -3.48 -9.19 12.99
N LYS A 9 -4.24 -8.72 14.00
CA LYS A 9 -5.28 -9.56 14.58
C LYS A 9 -6.25 -9.89 13.44
N ASN A 10 -6.30 -11.16 13.07
CA ASN A 10 -7.31 -11.66 12.15
C ASN A 10 -8.69 -11.25 12.70
N ALA A 11 -9.53 -10.69 11.83
CA ALA A 11 -10.90 -10.36 12.21
C ALA A 11 -11.64 -11.60 12.73
N ASP A 12 -12.64 -11.37 13.56
CA ASP A 12 -13.53 -12.38 14.14
C ASP A 12 -13.85 -13.52 13.16
N LEU A 13 -13.50 -14.74 13.58
CA LEU A 13 -13.60 -15.99 12.82
C LEU A 13 -15.00 -16.62 12.85
N SER A 14 -15.99 -15.93 13.43
CA SER A 14 -17.39 -16.37 13.52
C SER A 14 -18.03 -16.73 12.16
N HIS A 15 -17.46 -16.27 11.04
CA HIS A 15 -17.93 -16.52 9.68
C HIS A 15 -17.11 -17.59 8.91
N GLY A 16 -16.24 -18.34 9.59
CA GLY A 16 -15.46 -19.43 9.01
C GLY A 16 -14.09 -18.99 8.48
N TRP A 17 -13.08 -19.85 8.69
CA TRP A 17 -11.72 -19.61 8.21
C TRP A 17 -11.66 -19.80 6.69
N ARG A 18 -11.40 -18.72 5.96
CA ARG A 18 -10.97 -18.75 4.55
C ARG A 18 -9.58 -18.12 4.48
N PRO A 19 -8.56 -18.81 3.96
CA PRO A 19 -7.29 -18.16 3.64
C PRO A 19 -7.56 -17.14 2.53
N GLY A 20 -7.42 -15.84 2.86
CA GLY A 20 -7.64 -14.72 1.95
C GLY A 20 -8.95 -13.94 2.20
N ASN A 21 -8.78 -12.63 2.43
CA ASN A 21 -9.75 -11.55 2.17
C ASN A 21 -10.97 -11.27 3.07
N ASN A 22 -11.19 -11.93 4.20
CA ASN A 22 -12.35 -11.54 5.03
C ASN A 22 -12.11 -10.30 5.93
N ALA A 23 -10.89 -9.73 5.95
CA ALA A 23 -10.59 -8.50 6.68
C ALA A 23 -9.85 -7.53 5.75
N GLY A 24 -10.35 -6.30 5.62
CA GLY A 24 -9.72 -5.23 4.84
C GLY A 24 -8.28 -4.87 5.28
N GLY A 25 -7.77 -5.48 6.34
CA GLY A 25 -6.38 -5.34 6.80
C GLY A 25 -5.33 -5.70 5.74
N ALA A 26 -5.59 -6.70 4.88
CA ALA A 26 -4.66 -7.03 3.79
C ALA A 26 -4.60 -5.93 2.72
N THR A 27 -5.74 -5.35 2.35
CA THR A 27 -5.79 -4.31 1.30
C THR A 27 -5.27 -2.98 1.81
N LEU A 28 -5.61 -2.58 3.05
CA LEU A 28 -5.05 -1.37 3.65
C LEU A 28 -3.53 -1.48 3.78
N PHE A 29 -3.01 -2.62 4.22
CA PHE A 29 -1.57 -2.89 4.26
C PHE A 29 -0.93 -2.71 2.89
N LYS A 30 -1.48 -3.35 1.85
CA LYS A 30 -0.98 -3.20 0.47
C LYS A 30 -1.06 -1.77 -0.03
N ALA A 31 -2.14 -1.05 0.29
CA ALA A 31 -2.35 0.33 -0.13
C ALA A 31 -1.32 1.27 0.48
N LEU A 32 -1.11 1.18 1.80
CA LEU A 32 -0.16 2.03 2.54
C LEU A 32 1.29 1.66 2.23
N GLY A 33 1.58 0.36 2.03
CA GLY A 33 2.92 -0.14 1.75
C GLY A 33 3.31 -0.15 0.27
N HIS A 34 2.41 0.21 -0.65
CA HIS A 34 2.73 0.22 -2.08
C HIS A 34 3.89 1.18 -2.35
N PRO A 35 4.89 0.81 -3.18
CA PRO A 35 6.05 1.67 -3.45
C PRO A 35 5.72 3.09 -3.95
N LEU A 36 4.68 3.25 -4.77
CA LEU A 36 4.20 4.58 -5.19
C LEU A 36 3.45 5.38 -4.11
N THR A 37 2.95 4.71 -3.07
CA THR A 37 2.26 5.33 -1.94
C THR A 37 3.24 5.74 -0.84
N ALA A 38 4.25 4.91 -0.56
CA ALA A 38 5.17 5.10 0.56
C ALA A 38 5.85 6.49 0.59
N PRO A 39 6.44 7.00 -0.51
CA PRO A 39 6.99 8.36 -0.54
C PRO A 39 5.94 9.45 -0.31
N LYS A 40 4.71 9.26 -0.82
CA LYS A 40 3.61 10.22 -0.64
C LYS A 40 3.17 10.27 0.82
N GLY A 41 3.08 9.13 1.50
CA GLY A 41 2.79 9.08 2.93
C GLY A 41 3.86 9.77 3.78
N GLN A 42 5.14 9.56 3.47
CA GLN A 42 6.23 10.30 4.13
C GLN A 42 6.13 11.81 3.91
N ALA A 43 5.84 12.24 2.68
CA ALA A 43 5.64 13.65 2.35
C ALA A 43 4.41 14.25 3.04
N LEU A 44 3.32 13.48 3.17
CA LEU A 44 2.13 13.87 3.90
C LEU A 44 2.45 14.14 5.37
N ILE A 45 3.12 13.21 6.06
CA ILE A 45 3.53 13.41 7.46
C ILE A 45 4.46 14.62 7.60
N ALA A 46 5.46 14.77 6.73
CA ALA A 46 6.36 15.91 6.77
C ALA A 46 5.62 17.24 6.54
N GLY A 47 4.61 17.24 5.67
CA GLY A 47 3.76 18.40 5.41
C GLY A 47 2.87 18.76 6.60
N LEU A 48 2.32 17.76 7.30
CA LEU A 48 1.52 17.94 8.50
C LEU A 48 2.36 18.43 9.68
N ALA A 49 3.55 17.87 9.89
CA ALA A 49 4.47 18.31 10.94
C ALA A 49 4.83 19.80 10.81
N LYS A 50 4.97 20.31 9.57
CA LYS A 50 5.22 21.73 9.30
C LYS A 50 4.00 22.62 9.51
N ALA A 51 2.79 22.07 9.46
CA ALA A 51 1.56 22.84 9.59
C ALA A 51 1.24 23.25 11.05
N GLY A 52 1.92 22.64 12.03
CA GLY A 52 1.68 22.85 13.46
C GLY A 52 0.81 21.74 14.08
N PRO A 53 0.08 22.02 15.17
CA PRO A 53 -0.73 21.02 15.87
C PRO A 53 -1.73 20.31 14.94
N VAL A 54 -1.78 18.98 15.01
CA VAL A 54 -2.58 18.11 14.13
C VAL A 54 -3.65 17.36 14.92
N ALA A 55 -4.91 17.53 14.55
CA ALA A 55 -5.97 16.64 15.01
C ALA A 55 -5.96 15.38 14.15
N ILE A 56 -5.96 14.19 14.77
CA ILE A 56 -6.08 12.92 14.05
C ILE A 56 -7.52 12.44 14.16
N TYR A 57 -8.16 12.26 13.02
CA TYR A 57 -9.50 11.70 12.93
C TYR A 57 -9.43 10.29 12.35
N ASP A 58 -9.79 9.30 13.17
CA ASP A 58 -9.81 7.89 12.80
C ASP A 58 -11.26 7.37 12.81
N PRO A 59 -11.98 7.45 11.67
CA PRO A 59 -13.36 7.00 11.61
C PRO A 59 -13.51 5.47 11.71
N SER A 60 -12.45 4.71 11.46
CA SER A 60 -12.50 3.26 11.22
C SER A 60 -11.52 2.43 12.07
N GLY A 61 -10.79 3.06 13.00
CA GLY A 61 -9.84 2.36 13.88
C GLY A 61 -8.56 1.92 13.17
N THR A 62 -8.10 2.66 12.16
CA THR A 62 -6.94 2.33 11.33
C THR A 62 -5.65 3.00 11.77
N ILE A 63 -5.66 3.83 12.82
CA ILE A 63 -4.53 4.62 13.28
C ILE A 63 -3.27 3.79 13.57
N GLY A 64 -3.41 2.61 14.20
CA GLY A 64 -2.28 1.72 14.45
C GLY A 64 -1.61 1.23 13.17
N ASN A 65 -2.42 0.85 12.16
CA ASN A 65 -1.91 0.42 10.86
C ASN A 65 -1.19 1.55 10.14
N PHE A 66 -1.75 2.76 10.16
CA PHE A 66 -1.13 3.92 9.53
C PHE A 66 0.19 4.31 10.22
N HIS A 67 0.19 4.34 11.56
CA HIS A 67 1.37 4.65 12.37
C HIS A 67 2.53 3.67 12.12
N ALA A 68 2.24 2.39 11.91
CA ALA A 68 3.24 1.37 11.62
C ALA A 68 4.06 1.66 10.35
N TYR A 69 3.45 2.33 9.36
CA TYR A 69 4.13 2.76 8.13
C TYR A 69 4.69 4.18 8.23
N TYR A 70 3.94 5.06 8.87
CA TYR A 70 4.18 6.49 8.88
C TYR A 70 4.14 6.99 10.32
N ASP A 71 5.33 7.11 10.93
CA ASP A 71 5.48 7.47 12.35
C ASP A 71 4.78 8.79 12.70
N LEU A 72 3.56 8.66 13.24
CA LEU A 72 2.74 9.75 13.76
C LEU A 72 3.32 10.40 15.03
N GLY A 73 4.30 9.79 15.70
CA GLY A 73 5.01 10.41 16.83
C GLY A 73 5.82 11.65 16.43
N ARG A 74 6.00 11.87 15.12
CA ARG A 74 6.62 13.07 14.53
C ARG A 74 5.70 14.28 14.48
N LEU A 75 4.41 14.10 14.78
CA LEU A 75 3.41 15.17 14.76
C LEU A 75 3.22 15.73 16.17
N ASP A 76 2.99 17.05 16.25
CA ASP A 76 2.40 17.66 17.44
C ASP A 76 0.90 17.33 17.46
N VAL A 77 0.50 16.28 18.18
CA VAL A 77 -0.89 15.79 18.17
C VAL A 77 -1.76 16.67 19.07
N ALA A 78 -2.70 17.39 18.45
CA ALA A 78 -3.66 18.25 19.15
C ALA A 78 -4.81 17.44 19.80
N GLY A 79 -5.07 16.24 19.29
CA GLY A 79 -6.09 15.34 19.81
C GLY A 79 -6.35 14.15 18.89
N TYR A 80 -6.87 13.08 19.48
CA TYR A 80 -7.29 11.86 18.80
C TYR A 80 -8.81 11.78 18.83
N TYR A 81 -9.42 11.69 17.66
CA TYR A 81 -10.86 11.77 17.48
C TYR A 81 -11.38 10.56 16.71
N VAL A 82 -12.51 10.01 17.18
CA VAL A 82 -13.15 8.83 16.61
C VAL A 82 -14.62 9.10 16.32
N GLN A 83 -15.18 8.32 15.39
CA GLN A 83 -16.61 8.38 15.08
C GLN A 83 -17.42 7.30 15.80
N ARG A 84 -16.81 6.14 16.01
CA ARG A 84 -17.46 4.97 16.62
C ARG A 84 -17.44 5.10 18.13
N VAL A 85 -18.59 4.87 18.76
CA VAL A 85 -18.71 4.93 20.22
C VAL A 85 -17.86 3.85 20.89
N GLU A 86 -17.73 2.69 20.24
CA GLU A 86 -16.91 1.57 20.73
C GLU A 86 -15.41 1.92 20.83
N ASP A 87 -14.95 2.92 20.08
CA ASP A 87 -13.54 3.32 20.06
C ASP A 87 -13.23 4.41 21.12
N LEU A 88 -14.25 4.94 21.82
CA LEU A 88 -14.06 5.91 22.91
C LEU A 88 -13.33 5.28 24.11
N GLY A 89 -12.53 6.08 24.80
CA GLY A 89 -11.68 5.61 25.91
C GLY A 89 -10.44 4.82 25.49
N SER A 90 -10.29 4.52 24.18
CA SER A 90 -9.01 4.05 23.65
C SER A 90 -7.96 5.16 23.73
N THR A 91 -6.67 4.80 23.69
CA THR A 91 -5.57 5.76 23.74
C THR A 91 -4.63 5.57 22.55
N PHE A 92 -4.10 6.68 22.04
CA PHE A 92 -3.07 6.67 21.01
C PHE A 92 -2.06 7.78 21.29
N LEU A 93 -0.76 7.42 21.39
CA LEU A 93 0.34 8.34 21.73
C LEU A 93 0.05 9.21 22.98
N GLY A 94 -0.62 8.64 23.98
CA GLY A 94 -0.98 9.35 25.22
C GLY A 94 -2.23 10.23 25.13
N HIS A 95 -2.89 10.29 23.97
CA HIS A 95 -4.18 10.99 23.79
C HIS A 95 -5.34 10.01 23.89
N GLU A 96 -6.29 10.30 24.77
CA GLU A 96 -7.56 9.59 24.84
C GLU A 96 -8.43 9.93 23.62
N ALA A 97 -9.10 8.91 23.07
CA ALA A 97 -10.04 9.04 21.97
C ALA A 97 -11.26 9.86 22.39
N LYS A 98 -11.50 10.96 21.66
CA LYS A 98 -12.65 11.85 21.86
C LYS A 98 -13.67 11.69 20.75
N PRO A 99 -14.95 12.01 21.01
CA PRO A 99 -15.95 12.07 19.94
C PRO A 99 -15.55 13.11 18.87
N VAL A 100 -15.79 12.79 17.60
CA VAL A 100 -15.50 13.70 16.46
C VAL A 100 -16.15 15.09 16.63
N SER A 101 -17.28 15.19 17.33
CA SER A 101 -17.98 16.45 17.62
C SER A 101 -17.18 17.42 18.49
N GLU A 102 -16.19 16.95 19.23
CA GLU A 102 -15.31 17.80 20.05
C GLU A 102 -14.16 18.41 19.25
N MET A 103 -13.87 17.91 18.05
CA MET A 103 -12.69 18.29 17.28
C MET A 103 -12.65 19.77 16.94
N ARG A 104 -13.81 20.39 16.67
CA ARG A 104 -13.92 21.82 16.36
C ARG A 104 -13.32 22.72 17.42
N LYS A 105 -13.32 22.28 18.68
CA LYS A 105 -12.80 23.04 19.83
C LYS A 105 -11.28 22.87 20.02
N SER A 106 -10.63 22.02 19.23
CA SER A 106 -9.18 21.83 19.30
C SER A 106 -8.42 23.06 18.79
N ASN A 107 -7.14 23.16 19.17
CA ASN A 107 -6.21 24.16 18.65
C ASN A 107 -5.52 23.72 17.34
N ALA A 108 -6.02 22.65 16.70
CA ALA A 108 -5.38 22.05 15.54
C ALA A 108 -5.33 23.01 14.34
N LYS A 109 -4.17 23.07 13.69
CA LYS A 109 -3.92 23.80 12.44
C LYS A 109 -4.07 22.91 11.21
N ALA A 110 -3.97 21.60 11.41
CA ALA A 110 -4.28 20.63 10.39
C ALA A 110 -5.11 19.46 10.97
N VAL A 111 -5.83 18.78 10.10
CA VAL A 111 -6.55 17.55 10.42
C VAL A 111 -6.06 16.46 9.48
N LEU A 112 -5.59 15.36 10.06
CA LEU A 112 -5.32 14.12 9.33
C LEU A 112 -6.55 13.22 9.46
N VAL A 113 -7.25 13.00 8.34
CA VAL A 113 -8.36 12.07 8.25
C VAL A 113 -7.86 10.73 7.74
N LEU A 114 -7.93 9.70 8.58
CA LEU A 114 -7.51 8.34 8.26
C LEU A 114 -8.59 7.58 7.47
N THR A 115 -8.98 8.12 6.32
CA THR A 115 -9.86 7.44 5.37
C THR A 115 -9.46 7.72 3.93
N PHE A 116 -9.55 6.69 3.11
CA PHE A 116 -9.65 6.82 1.65
C PHE A 116 -11.10 7.09 1.24
N ASP A 117 -11.29 7.52 -0.01
CA ASP A 117 -12.58 7.90 -0.58
C ASP A 117 -13.34 8.92 0.28
N ALA A 118 -12.60 9.85 0.89
CA ALA A 118 -13.08 10.77 1.90
C ALA A 118 -14.15 11.72 1.35
N GLY A 119 -14.18 11.96 0.04
CA GLY A 119 -15.23 12.72 -0.63
C GLY A 119 -16.65 12.16 -0.43
N LYS A 120 -16.80 10.87 -0.08
CA LYS A 120 -18.10 10.25 0.20
C LYS A 120 -18.66 10.61 1.60
N THR A 121 -17.77 10.84 2.57
CA THR A 121 -18.16 10.96 3.99
C THR A 121 -17.84 12.32 4.58
N LEU A 122 -16.76 12.98 4.17
CA LEU A 122 -16.34 14.26 4.73
C LEU A 122 -17.32 15.42 4.52
N PRO A 123 -18.03 15.56 3.38
CA PRO A 123 -18.93 16.69 3.19
C PRO A 123 -20.01 16.83 4.27
N SER A 124 -20.55 15.72 4.78
CA SER A 124 -21.62 15.74 5.78
C SER A 124 -21.14 16.14 7.17
N ILE A 125 -19.87 15.91 7.50
CA ILE A 125 -19.28 16.21 8.80
C ILE A 125 -18.36 17.42 8.78
N LYS A 126 -18.26 18.14 7.66
CA LYS A 126 -17.29 19.25 7.53
C LYS A 126 -17.41 20.31 8.65
N HIS A 127 -18.61 20.52 9.15
CA HIS A 127 -18.95 21.48 10.19
C HIS A 127 -18.36 21.17 11.58
N VAL A 128 -17.80 19.97 11.79
CA VAL A 128 -17.12 19.60 13.05
C VAL A 128 -15.60 19.76 13.02
N PHE A 129 -15.01 20.11 11.87
CA PHE A 129 -13.58 20.40 11.79
C PHE A 129 -13.26 21.81 12.35
N PRO A 130 -12.04 22.04 12.87
CA PRO A 130 -11.60 23.36 13.28
C PRO A 130 -11.62 24.35 12.11
N ASP A 131 -12.07 25.58 12.39
CA ASP A 131 -12.17 26.62 11.37
C ASP A 131 -10.77 27.00 10.84
N GLY A 132 -10.62 26.99 9.51
CA GLY A 132 -9.36 27.33 8.83
C GLY A 132 -8.26 26.26 8.91
N ALA A 133 -8.52 25.08 9.50
CA ALA A 133 -7.55 24.00 9.50
C ALA A 133 -7.35 23.40 8.11
N ARG A 134 -6.10 23.05 7.78
CA ARG A 134 -5.78 22.26 6.59
C ARG A 134 -6.33 20.85 6.77
N ILE A 135 -7.19 20.40 5.88
CA ILE A 135 -7.68 19.00 5.88
C ILE A 135 -6.81 18.18 4.93
N ALA A 136 -6.23 17.10 5.42
CA ALA A 136 -5.55 16.10 4.62
C ALA A 136 -6.21 14.74 4.84
N THR A 137 -6.31 13.94 3.79
CA THR A 137 -6.95 12.61 3.82
C THR A 137 -6.01 11.57 3.25
N LEU A 138 -6.36 10.28 3.37
CA LEU A 138 -5.58 9.24 2.70
C LEU A 138 -5.74 9.31 1.18
N ASP A 139 -6.71 10.06 0.64
CA ASP A 139 -6.81 10.26 -0.81
C ASP A 139 -5.55 10.91 -1.40
N ASP A 140 -4.85 11.75 -0.62
CA ASP A 140 -3.62 12.43 -1.02
C ASP A 140 -2.47 11.46 -1.36
N ILE A 141 -2.56 10.22 -0.88
CA ILE A 141 -1.51 9.20 -1.05
C ILE A 141 -1.94 8.05 -1.98
N ARG A 142 -3.07 8.19 -2.67
CA ARG A 142 -3.59 7.15 -3.58
C ARG A 142 -2.64 6.82 -4.72
N LEU A 143 -2.77 5.59 -5.21
CA LEU A 143 -2.29 5.22 -6.54
C LEU A 143 -3.01 6.02 -7.64
N PRO A 144 -2.34 6.25 -8.77
CA PRO A 144 -2.98 6.81 -9.97
C PRO A 144 -4.21 6.01 -10.41
N ASP A 145 -5.24 6.70 -10.90
CA ASP A 145 -6.51 6.08 -11.29
C ASP A 145 -6.38 5.06 -12.44
N ASP A 146 -5.37 5.17 -13.30
CA ASP A 146 -5.13 4.23 -14.41
C ASP A 146 -4.63 2.85 -13.94
N MET A 147 -4.21 2.75 -12.67
CA MET A 147 -3.82 1.49 -12.03
C MET A 147 -4.98 0.78 -11.33
N LEU A 148 -6.11 1.47 -11.11
CA LEU A 148 -7.23 0.95 -10.34
C LEU A 148 -8.22 0.18 -11.22
N THR A 149 -8.54 -1.05 -10.80
CA THR A 149 -9.64 -1.83 -11.37
C THR A 149 -11.00 -1.28 -10.94
N ASN A 150 -11.16 -0.98 -9.65
CA ASN A 150 -12.36 -0.37 -9.08
C ASN A 150 -12.05 1.02 -8.54
N LYS A 151 -12.31 2.05 -9.37
CA LYS A 151 -12.12 3.46 -9.00
C LYS A 151 -13.10 3.95 -7.93
N SER A 152 -14.24 3.27 -7.81
CA SER A 152 -15.32 3.66 -6.90
C SER A 152 -15.08 3.23 -5.46
N ASN A 153 -14.18 2.28 -5.20
CA ASN A 153 -13.80 1.83 -3.87
C ASN A 153 -12.28 1.63 -3.86
N TYR A 154 -11.54 2.58 -3.30
CA TYR A 154 -10.08 2.53 -3.37
C TYR A 154 -9.52 1.26 -2.71
N LEU A 155 -10.07 0.85 -1.56
CA LEU A 155 -9.65 -0.35 -0.83
C LEU A 155 -10.30 -1.65 -1.34
N ASP A 156 -10.81 -1.66 -2.57
CA ASP A 156 -11.20 -2.91 -3.23
C ASP A 156 -9.96 -3.81 -3.41
N PRO A 157 -10.00 -5.10 -3.01
CA PRO A 157 -8.87 -6.00 -3.19
C PRO A 157 -8.35 -6.09 -4.63
N MET A 158 -9.22 -5.91 -5.64
CA MET A 158 -8.83 -5.93 -7.06
C MET A 158 -7.92 -4.76 -7.46
N ASN A 159 -7.85 -3.69 -6.66
CA ASN A 159 -6.91 -2.59 -6.88
C ASN A 159 -5.48 -2.92 -6.41
N PHE A 160 -5.28 -4.04 -5.72
CA PHE A 160 -4.01 -4.38 -5.09
C PHE A 160 -3.66 -5.87 -5.27
N ALA A 161 -3.64 -6.31 -6.54
CA ALA A 161 -3.07 -7.60 -6.88
C ALA A 161 -1.55 -7.52 -6.90
N THR A 162 -0.97 -7.60 -5.71
CA THR A 162 0.47 -7.39 -5.48
C THR A 162 1.14 -8.67 -4.95
N ASN A 163 2.39 -8.87 -5.32
CA ASN A 163 3.27 -9.88 -4.70
C ASN A 163 4.73 -9.44 -4.83
N PHE A 164 5.62 -10.08 -4.06
CA PHE A 164 7.07 -9.91 -4.19
C PHE A 164 7.69 -11.19 -4.73
N ALA A 165 8.70 -11.06 -5.57
CA ALA A 165 9.59 -12.15 -5.98
C ALA A 165 11.03 -11.81 -5.57
N LEU A 166 11.73 -12.78 -4.98
CA LEU A 166 13.16 -12.64 -4.69
C LEU A 166 13.93 -12.82 -5.99
N MET A 167 14.81 -11.88 -6.31
CA MET A 167 15.59 -11.88 -7.54
C MET A 167 17.08 -11.91 -7.22
N ARG A 168 17.81 -12.73 -7.97
CA ARG A 168 19.27 -12.77 -7.96
C ARG A 168 19.79 -12.87 -9.38
N GLU A 169 20.74 -11.99 -9.69
CA GLU A 169 21.45 -11.93 -10.96
C GLU A 169 22.94 -11.77 -10.71
N LYS A 170 23.73 -12.71 -11.22
CA LYS A 170 25.18 -12.69 -11.11
C LYS A 170 25.83 -13.25 -12.36
N LYS A 171 26.83 -12.55 -12.94
CA LYS A 171 27.61 -13.15 -14.04
C LYS A 171 28.46 -14.31 -13.53
N GLY A 172 28.56 -15.35 -14.35
CA GLY A 172 29.58 -16.37 -14.20
C GLY A 172 30.97 -15.81 -14.50
N ALA A 173 32.01 -16.44 -13.97
CA ALA A 173 33.41 -16.04 -14.24
C ALA A 173 33.74 -16.07 -15.75
N ASN A 174 33.04 -16.91 -16.51
CA ASN A 174 33.20 -17.09 -17.94
C ASN A 174 32.15 -16.31 -18.77
N GLY A 175 31.26 -15.54 -18.13
CA GLY A 175 30.13 -14.87 -18.78
C GLY A 175 28.91 -15.75 -19.08
N HIS A 176 29.02 -17.09 -18.89
CA HIS A 176 27.96 -18.07 -19.21
C HIS A 176 27.41 -18.81 -17.97
N ASP A 177 28.25 -19.11 -16.97
CA ASP A 177 27.88 -19.93 -15.78
C ASP A 177 27.39 -19.04 -14.60
N GLY A 178 26.39 -18.20 -14.87
CA GLY A 178 25.89 -17.21 -13.90
C GLY A 178 24.98 -17.79 -12.82
N ILE A 179 24.34 -16.90 -12.05
CA ILE A 179 23.15 -17.24 -11.26
C ILE A 179 22.06 -16.28 -11.68
N HIS A 180 20.99 -16.84 -12.21
CA HIS A 180 19.86 -16.11 -12.76
C HIS A 180 18.59 -16.57 -12.07
N THR A 181 17.61 -15.68 -11.98
CA THR A 181 16.30 -15.96 -11.42
C THR A 181 15.22 -15.66 -12.45
N ARG A 182 14.24 -16.55 -12.54
CA ARG A 182 13.11 -16.42 -13.46
C ARG A 182 11.80 -16.49 -12.70
N VAL A 183 10.95 -15.49 -12.93
CA VAL A 183 9.55 -15.50 -12.51
C VAL A 183 8.70 -15.88 -13.71
N ALA A 184 7.96 -16.98 -13.62
CA ALA A 184 7.06 -17.44 -14.68
C ALA A 184 5.61 -17.48 -14.17
N SER A 185 4.69 -16.98 -14.99
CA SER A 185 3.25 -16.99 -14.70
C SER A 185 2.45 -16.98 -16.01
N ALA A 186 1.13 -16.78 -15.93
CA ALA A 186 0.25 -16.68 -17.08
C ALA A 186 -0.78 -15.56 -16.88
N ASN A 187 -1.27 -14.97 -17.98
CA ASN A 187 -2.34 -13.97 -17.93
C ASN A 187 -3.72 -14.62 -17.66
N TYR A 188 -3.92 -15.12 -16.44
CA TYR A 188 -5.22 -15.69 -16.05
C TYR A 188 -6.29 -14.62 -15.82
N TRP A 189 -5.92 -13.35 -15.60
CA TRP A 189 -6.89 -12.26 -15.49
C TRP A 189 -7.65 -12.02 -16.79
N GLY A 190 -6.99 -12.16 -17.94
CA GLY A 190 -7.63 -12.11 -19.25
C GLY A 190 -8.73 -13.17 -19.42
N LEU A 191 -8.59 -14.35 -18.80
CA LEU A 191 -9.62 -15.41 -18.81
C LEU A 191 -10.87 -15.01 -18.01
N HIS A 192 -10.74 -14.05 -17.09
CA HIS A 192 -11.85 -13.45 -16.36
C HIS A 192 -12.38 -12.15 -17.01
N GLY A 193 -11.98 -11.87 -18.25
CA GLY A 193 -12.45 -10.71 -19.01
C GLY A 193 -11.79 -9.39 -18.60
N ALA A 194 -10.59 -9.43 -18.02
CA ALA A 194 -9.77 -8.22 -17.84
C ALA A 194 -9.42 -7.61 -19.20
N GLU A 195 -9.58 -6.30 -19.32
CA GLU A 195 -9.26 -5.56 -20.55
C GLU A 195 -7.92 -4.87 -20.39
N ASN A 196 -6.97 -5.18 -21.28
CA ASN A 196 -5.61 -4.63 -21.28
C ASN A 196 -4.91 -4.71 -19.90
N PRO A 197 -4.88 -5.89 -19.25
CA PRO A 197 -4.18 -6.04 -17.98
C PRO A 197 -2.66 -5.85 -18.20
N GLU A 198 -1.99 -5.34 -17.18
CA GLU A 198 -0.57 -4.97 -17.23
C GLU A 198 0.07 -5.25 -15.87
N LEU A 199 1.38 -5.39 -15.86
CA LEU A 199 2.16 -5.40 -14.64
C LEU A 199 2.83 -4.04 -14.46
N TRP A 200 2.69 -3.45 -13.29
CA TRP A 200 3.63 -2.44 -12.79
C TRP A 200 4.67 -3.14 -11.93
N LEU A 201 5.94 -2.90 -12.23
CA LEU A 201 7.07 -3.64 -11.72
C LEU A 201 8.09 -2.67 -11.13
N CYS A 202 8.61 -3.00 -9.95
CA CYS A 202 9.65 -2.19 -9.30
C CYS A 202 10.65 -3.11 -8.60
N LEU A 203 11.90 -3.07 -9.05
CA LEU A 203 12.99 -3.86 -8.50
C LEU A 203 13.74 -3.03 -7.45
N PHE A 204 13.93 -3.63 -6.28
CA PHE A 204 14.73 -3.07 -5.18
C PHE A 204 15.97 -3.90 -4.93
N ASP A 205 17.06 -3.26 -4.51
CA ASP A 205 18.24 -3.94 -3.97
C ASP A 205 18.00 -4.45 -2.52
N GLU A 206 19.00 -5.11 -1.94
CA GLU A 206 18.97 -5.62 -0.56
C GLU A 206 18.78 -4.54 0.51
N LYS A 207 19.06 -3.27 0.18
CA LYS A 207 18.91 -2.13 1.08
C LYS A 207 17.58 -1.41 0.88
N GLY A 208 16.75 -1.86 -0.07
CA GLY A 208 15.49 -1.23 -0.42
C GLY A 208 15.62 -0.03 -1.38
N ASN A 209 16.78 0.20 -1.99
CA ASN A 209 16.92 1.21 -3.04
C ASN A 209 16.30 0.69 -4.34
N GLN A 210 15.53 1.55 -5.01
CA GLN A 210 14.97 1.23 -6.32
C GLN A 210 16.09 1.14 -7.38
N LEU A 211 16.19 -0.02 -8.03
CA LEU A 211 17.11 -0.28 -9.15
C LEU A 211 16.46 -0.01 -10.51
N ALA A 212 15.19 -0.40 -10.67
CA ALA A 212 14.45 -0.22 -11.90
C ALA A 212 12.94 -0.20 -11.65
N GLU A 213 12.19 0.52 -12.49
CA GLU A 213 10.73 0.53 -12.49
C GLU A 213 10.22 0.57 -13.93
N TRP A 214 9.21 -0.25 -14.24
CA TRP A 214 8.60 -0.28 -15.56
C TRP A 214 7.19 -0.85 -15.55
N ARG A 215 6.52 -0.76 -16.71
CA ARG A 215 5.24 -1.40 -16.99
C ARG A 215 5.43 -2.46 -18.07
N GLU A 216 4.74 -3.58 -17.93
CA GLU A 216 4.80 -4.72 -18.85
C GLU A 216 3.38 -5.12 -19.28
N THR A 217 3.08 -4.99 -20.57
CA THR A 217 1.79 -5.41 -21.11
C THR A 217 1.70 -6.93 -21.05
N LEU A 218 0.59 -7.45 -20.51
CA LEU A 218 0.41 -8.89 -20.46
C LEU A 218 0.04 -9.45 -21.84
N PRO A 219 0.48 -10.69 -22.17
CA PRO A 219 0.11 -11.34 -23.42
C PRO A 219 -1.38 -11.68 -23.45
N MET A 220 -1.84 -12.30 -24.54
CA MET A 220 -3.24 -12.71 -24.66
C MET A 220 -3.73 -13.58 -23.49
N ALA A 221 -5.05 -13.63 -23.28
CA ALA A 221 -5.66 -14.34 -22.17
C ALA A 221 -5.18 -15.80 -22.08
N GLY A 222 -4.73 -16.21 -20.88
CA GLY A 222 -4.20 -17.54 -20.59
C GLY A 222 -2.76 -17.79 -21.06
N ALA A 223 -2.16 -16.91 -21.84
CA ALA A 223 -0.79 -17.10 -22.32
C ALA A 223 0.24 -16.93 -21.21
N PRO A 224 1.34 -17.71 -21.22
CA PRO A 224 2.42 -17.58 -20.26
C PRO A 224 3.21 -16.28 -20.49
N PHE A 225 3.81 -15.76 -19.43
CA PHE A 225 4.80 -14.69 -19.47
C PHE A 225 5.93 -14.97 -18.48
N ILE A 226 7.09 -14.37 -18.76
CA ILE A 226 8.32 -14.55 -17.99
C ILE A 226 8.89 -13.16 -17.65
N ILE A 227 9.45 -13.04 -16.46
CA ILE A 227 10.32 -11.93 -16.05
C ILE A 227 11.64 -12.56 -15.63
N ASP A 228 12.70 -12.30 -16.39
CA ASP A 228 14.01 -12.92 -16.23
C ASP A 228 15.04 -11.90 -15.71
N SER A 229 15.83 -12.30 -14.71
CA SER A 229 16.81 -11.40 -14.08
C SER A 229 17.93 -10.99 -15.04
N ALA A 230 18.32 -11.86 -15.97
CA ALA A 230 19.34 -11.57 -16.97
C ALA A 230 18.83 -10.54 -17.98
N GLU A 231 17.58 -10.69 -18.43
CA GLU A 231 16.92 -9.72 -19.33
C GLU A 231 16.73 -8.37 -18.65
N ILE A 232 16.31 -8.35 -17.36
CA ILE A 232 16.19 -7.11 -16.58
C ILE A 232 17.54 -6.40 -16.52
N ARG A 233 18.60 -7.14 -16.21
CA ARG A 233 19.94 -6.58 -16.11
C ARG A 233 20.37 -5.95 -17.41
N GLU A 234 20.21 -6.66 -18.53
CA GLU A 234 20.55 -6.14 -19.85
C GLU A 234 19.70 -4.90 -20.19
N ARG A 235 18.37 -5.00 -20.00
CA ARG A 235 17.39 -3.95 -20.30
C ARG A 235 17.69 -2.64 -19.57
N PHE A 236 18.13 -2.72 -18.31
CA PHE A 236 18.37 -1.55 -17.46
C PHE A 236 19.86 -1.24 -17.24
N GLY A 237 20.77 -1.97 -17.89
CA GLY A 237 22.22 -1.78 -17.75
C GLY A 237 22.72 -1.95 -16.31
N LEU A 238 22.16 -2.92 -15.58
CA LEU A 238 22.48 -3.14 -14.17
C LEU A 238 23.76 -3.98 -14.01
N GLU A 239 24.44 -3.74 -12.88
CA GLU A 239 25.45 -4.66 -12.38
C GLU A 239 24.79 -5.92 -11.77
N ASP A 240 25.61 -6.83 -11.24
CA ASP A 240 25.10 -7.95 -10.44
C ASP A 240 24.22 -7.43 -9.29
N PHE A 241 23.07 -8.07 -9.06
CA PHE A 241 22.13 -7.64 -8.03
C PHE A 241 21.52 -8.82 -7.27
N THR A 242 21.15 -8.55 -6.04
CA THR A 242 20.26 -9.39 -5.23
C THR A 242 19.20 -8.45 -4.65
N GLY A 243 17.95 -8.90 -4.61
CA GLY A 243 16.88 -7.97 -4.26
C GLY A 243 15.49 -8.57 -4.37
N SER A 244 14.50 -7.67 -4.32
CA SER A 244 13.09 -8.03 -4.41
C SER A 244 12.41 -7.28 -5.55
N LEU A 245 11.74 -8.01 -6.42
CA LEU A 245 10.85 -7.46 -7.44
C LEU A 245 9.44 -7.35 -6.85
N PHE A 246 8.96 -6.13 -6.68
CA PHE A 246 7.54 -5.88 -6.43
C PHE A 246 6.76 -5.97 -7.73
N ILE A 247 5.72 -6.78 -7.72
CA ILE A 247 4.83 -7.03 -8.86
C ILE A 247 3.44 -6.56 -8.48
N HIS A 248 2.86 -5.67 -9.27
CA HIS A 248 1.46 -5.28 -9.17
C HIS A 248 0.76 -5.50 -10.51
N ALA A 249 -0.16 -6.45 -10.57
CA ALA A 249 -1.03 -6.62 -11.73
C ALA A 249 -2.19 -5.61 -11.67
N VAL A 250 -2.27 -4.72 -12.65
CA VAL A 250 -3.25 -3.64 -12.74
C VAL A 250 -4.31 -3.92 -13.80
N ARG A 251 -5.49 -3.30 -13.64
CA ARG A 251 -6.66 -3.47 -14.54
C ARG A 251 -7.09 -4.94 -14.69
N ILE A 252 -6.97 -5.68 -13.61
CA ILE A 252 -7.25 -7.12 -13.53
C ILE A 252 -8.72 -7.42 -13.23
N LYS A 253 -9.14 -8.68 -13.45
CA LYS A 253 -10.44 -9.22 -13.00
C LYS A 253 -10.28 -10.64 -12.45
N GLY A 254 -11.20 -11.03 -11.56
CA GLY A 254 -11.33 -12.40 -11.04
C GLY A 254 -10.41 -12.74 -9.86
N HIS A 255 -9.12 -12.43 -9.94
CA HIS A 255 -8.12 -12.83 -8.93
C HIS A 255 -7.24 -11.66 -8.49
N ASP A 256 -7.17 -11.40 -7.18
CA ASP A 256 -6.37 -10.32 -6.56
C ASP A 256 -5.04 -10.80 -5.94
N VAL A 257 -4.61 -12.01 -6.32
CA VAL A 257 -3.34 -12.58 -5.90
C VAL A 257 -2.53 -12.84 -7.16
N VAL A 258 -1.28 -12.35 -7.20
CA VAL A 258 -0.31 -12.69 -8.25
C VAL A 258 0.32 -14.02 -7.90
N LYS A 259 0.06 -15.05 -8.72
CA LYS A 259 0.65 -16.39 -8.58
C LYS A 259 1.78 -16.54 -9.60
N TYR A 260 2.91 -17.09 -9.18
CA TYR A 260 4.03 -17.35 -10.07
C TYR A 260 4.84 -18.56 -9.60
N ALA A 261 5.61 -19.14 -10.51
CA ALA A 261 6.70 -20.05 -10.20
C ALA A 261 8.02 -19.27 -10.23
N LEU A 262 8.87 -19.51 -9.24
CA LEU A 262 10.23 -18.98 -9.19
C LEU A 262 11.20 -20.10 -9.52
N ASP A 263 12.08 -19.84 -10.49
CA ASP A 263 13.14 -20.76 -10.87
C ASP A 263 14.50 -20.07 -10.77
N MET A 264 15.55 -20.85 -10.52
CA MET A 264 16.94 -20.40 -10.49
C MET A 264 17.77 -21.27 -11.41
N TYR A 265 18.56 -20.65 -12.29
CA TYR A 265 19.35 -21.36 -13.30
C TYR A 265 20.72 -20.68 -13.52
N GLY A 266 21.61 -21.38 -14.21
CA GLY A 266 22.96 -20.90 -14.56
C GLY A 266 23.98 -22.02 -14.64
#